data_AF-A0A4Q5P2M3-F1
#
_entry.id   AF-A0A4Q5P2M3-F1
#
_cell.length_a   1.000
_cell.length_b   1.000
_cell.length_c   1.000
_cell.angle_alpha   90.00
_cell.angle_beta   90.00
_cell.angle_gamma   90.00
#
_symmetry.space_group_name_H-M   'P 1'
#
loop_
_entity.id
_entity.type
_entity.pdbx_description
1 polymer ?
#
loop_
_entity_poly.entity_id
_entity_poly.type
_entity_poly.pdbx_seq_one_letter_code
_entity_poly.pdbx_strand_id
1 'polypeptide(L)'
;RAAGIKPVATTMPPWLMPHLLRMPDRLFGLVLQCVMKIDANARSSMWEDLQRGRSTEIDHLQGVLLQLAQRYGIAAPLMQRVAAMVKIAEGEQRGSPALSAQQIRGV
;
A
#
# COMPACT_ATOMS: atom_id res chain seq x y z
N ARG A 1 6.75 17.83 3.83
CA ARG A 1 7.52 16.59 4.11
C ARG A 1 8.24 16.79 5.42
N ALA A 2 7.95 15.99 6.47
CA ALA A 2 8.57 16.20 7.78
C ALA A 2 10.01 15.64 7.86
N ALA A 3 10.26 14.49 7.22
CA ALA A 3 11.56 13.80 7.30
C ALA A 3 12.62 14.25 6.30
N GLY A 4 12.36 15.26 5.45
CA GLY A 4 13.32 15.71 4.42
C GLY A 4 13.64 14.70 3.31
N ILE A 5 13.00 13.52 3.29
CA ILE A 5 13.22 12.47 2.28
C ILE A 5 12.84 12.99 0.89
N LYS A 6 13.77 12.90 -0.07
CA LYS A 6 13.55 13.21 -1.49
C LYS A 6 13.26 11.91 -2.24
N PRO A 7 12.03 11.67 -2.72
CA PRO A 7 11.73 10.48 -3.48
C PRO A 7 12.46 10.49 -4.81
N VAL A 8 13.03 9.36 -5.17
CA VAL A 8 13.66 9.13 -6.47
C VAL A 8 12.57 8.69 -7.45
N ALA A 9 12.52 9.30 -8.62
CA ALA A 9 11.60 8.89 -9.67
C ALA A 9 12.09 7.58 -10.30
N THR A 10 11.23 6.56 -10.38
CA THR A 10 11.53 5.35 -11.15
C THR A 10 10.87 5.41 -12.53
N THR A 11 9.57 5.70 -12.58
CA THR A 11 8.79 5.70 -13.83
C THR A 11 8.14 7.05 -14.11
N MET A 12 7.80 7.82 -13.07
CA MET A 12 7.19 9.13 -13.23
C MET A 12 7.63 10.09 -12.11
N PRO A 13 7.50 11.41 -12.30
CA PRO A 13 7.82 12.37 -11.25
C PRO A 13 6.94 12.15 -10.00
N PRO A 14 7.53 12.02 -8.80
CA PRO A 14 6.79 11.68 -7.57
C PRO A 14 5.68 12.66 -7.19
N TRP A 15 5.79 13.92 -7.63
CA TRP A 15 4.78 14.95 -7.39
C TRP A 15 3.52 14.76 -8.25
N LEU A 16 3.62 14.03 -9.37
CA LEU A 16 2.48 13.74 -10.25
C LEU A 16 1.66 12.54 -9.75
N MET A 17 2.27 11.65 -8.93
CA MET A 17 1.63 10.43 -8.44
C MET A 17 0.33 10.67 -7.67
N PRO A 18 0.23 11.62 -6.71
CA PRO A 18 -1.03 11.88 -6.02
C PRO A 18 -2.14 12.40 -6.94
N HIS A 19 -1.79 13.11 -8.01
CA HIS A 19 -2.77 13.58 -8.99
C HIS A 19 -3.29 12.42 -9.83
N LEU A 20 -2.39 11.54 -10.29
CA LEU A 20 -2.74 10.34 -11.04
C LEU A 20 -3.69 9.44 -10.23
N LEU A 21 -3.36 9.15 -8.96
CA LEU A 21 -4.16 8.27 -8.09
C LEU A 21 -5.54 8.84 -7.71
N ARG A 22 -5.80 10.12 -7.99
CA ARG A 22 -7.08 10.79 -7.71
C ARG A 22 -7.95 10.97 -8.96
N MET A 23 -7.49 10.50 -10.12
CA MET A 23 -8.26 10.58 -11.36
C MET A 23 -9.44 9.60 -11.33
N PRO A 24 -10.53 9.89 -12.07
CA PRO A 24 -11.58 8.92 -12.34
C PRO A 24 -11.03 7.64 -12.98
N ASP A 25 -11.60 6.48 -12.66
CA ASP A 25 -11.09 5.15 -13.05
C ASP A 25 -10.78 5.01 -14.55
N ARG A 26 -11.63 5.59 -15.42
CA ARG A 26 -11.43 5.55 -16.87
C ARG A 26 -10.16 6.28 -17.30
N LEU A 27 -9.94 7.49 -16.77
CA LEU A 27 -8.76 8.29 -17.08
C LEU A 27 -7.51 7.70 -16.43
N PHE A 28 -7.64 7.22 -15.18
CA PHE A 28 -6.57 6.50 -14.50
C PHE A 28 -6.12 5.28 -15.31
N GLY A 29 -7.05 4.45 -15.79
CA GLY A 29 -6.74 3.28 -16.59
C GLY A 29 -6.00 3.60 -17.89
N LEU A 30 -6.41 4.65 -18.61
CA LEU A 30 -5.74 5.09 -19.83
C LEU A 30 -4.29 5.53 -19.55
N VAL A 31 -4.07 6.35 -18.52
CA VAL A 31 -2.73 6.84 -18.18
C VAL A 31 -1.85 5.73 -17.60
N LEU A 32 -2.42 4.85 -16.77
CA LEU A 32 -1.69 3.75 -16.15
C LEU A 32 -1.12 2.80 -17.21
N GLN A 33 -1.88 2.49 -18.26
CA GLN A 33 -1.41 1.66 -19.38
C GLN A 33 -0.17 2.24 -20.08
N CYS A 34 -0.04 3.57 -20.13
CA CYS A 34 1.14 4.25 -20.67
C CYS A 34 2.34 4.21 -19.71
N VAL A 35 2.10 4.17 -18.41
CA VAL A 35 3.14 4.22 -17.36
C VAL A 35 3.68 2.83 -17.05
N MET A 36 2.82 1.82 -16.95
CA MET A 36 3.20 0.43 -16.65
C MET A 36 2.23 -0.56 -17.30
N LYS A 37 2.77 -1.63 -17.89
CA LYS A 37 1.98 -2.80 -18.28
C LYS A 37 1.80 -3.70 -17.06
N ILE A 38 0.60 -3.68 -16.47
CA ILE A 38 0.25 -4.53 -15.33
C ILE A 38 -0.49 -5.76 -15.86
N ASP A 39 0.02 -6.95 -15.55
CA ASP A 39 -0.67 -8.21 -15.84
C ASP A 39 -1.97 -8.30 -15.00
N ALA A 40 -3.07 -8.76 -15.59
CA ALA A 40 -4.36 -8.88 -14.90
C ALA A 40 -4.30 -9.81 -13.67
N ASN A 41 -3.39 -10.78 -13.69
CA ASN A 41 -3.13 -11.73 -12.62
C ASN A 41 -1.99 -11.30 -11.71
N ALA A 42 -1.39 -10.12 -11.90
CA ALA A 42 -0.35 -9.62 -11.02
C ALA A 42 -0.87 -9.53 -9.58
N ARG A 43 -0.10 -10.08 -8.64
CA ARG A 43 -0.34 -9.98 -7.19
C ARG A 43 0.92 -9.50 -6.52
N SER A 44 0.78 -8.83 -5.37
CA SER A 44 1.94 -8.43 -4.56
C SER A 44 2.57 -9.65 -3.92
N SER A 45 3.89 -9.64 -3.72
CA SER A 45 4.60 -10.68 -2.96
C SER A 45 3.94 -10.98 -1.62
N MET A 46 3.62 -9.94 -0.84
CA MET A 46 2.91 -10.09 0.44
C MET A 46 1.55 -10.78 0.35
N TRP A 47 0.85 -10.65 -0.79
CA TRP A 47 -0.42 -11.35 -0.99
C TRP A 47 -0.14 -12.85 -1.13
N GLU A 48 0.88 -13.22 -1.89
CA GLU A 48 1.30 -14.61 -2.02
C GLU A 48 1.83 -15.19 -0.72
N ASP A 49 2.55 -14.39 0.08
CA ASP A 49 2.99 -14.79 1.41
C ASP A 49 1.80 -15.13 2.30
N LEU A 50 0.77 -14.28 2.33
CA LEU A 50 -0.48 -14.57 3.04
C LEU A 50 -1.12 -15.85 2.52
N GLN A 51 -1.25 -16.03 1.20
CA GLN A 51 -1.81 -17.25 0.61
C GLN A 51 -1.05 -18.51 1.00
N ARG A 52 0.26 -18.41 1.21
CA ARG A 52 1.14 -19.52 1.61
C ARG A 52 1.30 -19.64 3.13
N GLY A 53 0.62 -18.82 3.93
CA GLY A 53 0.73 -18.80 5.40
C GLY A 53 2.12 -18.38 5.90
N ARG A 54 2.86 -17.59 5.11
CA ARG A 54 4.19 -17.07 5.46
C ARG A 54 4.07 -15.70 6.10
N SER A 55 5.06 -15.33 6.89
CA SER A 55 5.22 -13.95 7.36
C SER A 55 5.49 -13.02 6.18
N THR A 56 4.90 -11.82 6.22
CA THR A 56 5.04 -10.79 5.19
C THR A 56 6.10 -9.75 5.59
N GLU A 57 6.47 -8.90 4.63
CA GLU A 57 7.37 -7.76 4.86
C GLU A 57 6.66 -6.52 5.46
N ILE A 58 5.46 -6.66 6.04
CA ILE A 58 4.64 -5.53 6.50
C ILE A 58 5.38 -4.60 7.46
N ASP A 59 6.22 -5.13 8.35
CA ASP A 59 6.97 -4.34 9.33
C ASP A 59 8.11 -3.55 8.67
N HIS A 60 8.71 -4.10 7.62
CA HIS A 60 9.79 -3.45 6.88
C HIS A 60 9.27 -2.39 5.90
N LEU A 61 8.04 -2.55 5.39
CA LEU A 61 7.41 -1.59 4.48
C LEU A 61 6.60 -0.55 5.24
N GLN A 62 5.50 -0.95 5.87
CA GLN A 62 4.61 -0.02 6.58
C GLN A 62 5.10 0.30 7.99
N GLY A 63 5.72 -0.66 8.68
CA GLY A 63 6.26 -0.44 10.02
C GLY A 63 7.33 0.67 10.07
N VAL A 64 8.21 0.75 9.06
CA VAL A 64 9.18 1.85 8.93
C VAL A 64 8.50 3.21 8.75
N LEU A 65 7.45 3.28 7.92
CA LEU A 65 6.68 4.51 7.73
C LEU A 65 5.93 4.92 9.00
N LEU A 66 5.44 3.96 9.78
CA LEU A 66 4.76 4.20 11.06
C LEU A 66 5.72 4.75 12.11
N GLN A 67 6.93 4.16 12.22
CA GLN A 67 7.99 4.69 13.08
C GLN A 67 8.38 6.11 12.69
N LEU A 68 8.46 6.39 11.38
CA LEU A 68 8.74 7.72 10.87
C LEU A 68 7.61 8.70 11.24
N ALA A 69 6.36 8.31 11.05
CA ALA A 69 5.20 9.13 11.41
C ALA A 69 5.22 9.46 12.91
N GLN A 70 5.48 8.48 13.77
CA GLN A 70 5.61 8.67 15.21
C GLN A 70 6.74 9.64 15.57
N ARG A 71 7.93 9.50 14.97
CA ARG A 71 9.09 10.38 15.20
C ARG A 71 8.79 11.85 14.91
N TYR A 72 7.93 12.13 13.93
CA TYR A 72 7.56 13.48 13.53
C TYR A 72 6.18 13.93 14.04
N GLY A 73 5.54 13.17 14.93
CA GLY A 73 4.23 13.51 15.47
C GLY A 73 3.10 13.56 14.43
N ILE A 74 3.22 12.79 13.34
CA ILE A 74 2.21 12.72 12.28
C ILE A 74 1.24 11.58 12.57
N ALA A 75 -0.06 11.89 12.61
CA ALA A 75 -1.09 10.86 12.69
C ALA A 75 -1.20 10.09 11.36
N ALA A 76 -1.13 8.76 11.42
CA ALA A 76 -1.28 7.88 10.25
C ALA A 76 -2.29 6.74 10.50
N PRO A 77 -3.55 7.06 10.87
CA PRO A 77 -4.52 6.07 11.36
C PRO A 77 -4.86 4.99 10.34
N LEU A 78 -4.99 5.36 9.06
CA LEU A 78 -5.27 4.38 8.00
C LEU A 78 -4.11 3.40 7.80
N MET A 79 -2.87 3.90 7.89
CA MET A 79 -1.66 3.10 7.76
C MET A 79 -1.53 2.11 8.93
N GLN A 80 -1.78 2.58 10.15
CA GLN A 80 -1.84 1.74 11.35
C GLN A 80 -2.88 0.63 11.22
N ARG A 81 -4.07 0.98 10.74
CA ARG A 81 -5.16 0.03 10.56
C ARG A 81 -4.82 -1.04 9.51
N VAL A 82 -4.26 -0.64 8.36
CA VAL A 82 -3.83 -1.59 7.32
C VAL A 82 -2.75 -2.54 7.86
N ALA A 83 -1.74 -2.03 8.54
CA ALA A 83 -0.69 -2.86 9.14
C ALA A 83 -1.27 -3.87 10.15
N ALA A 84 -2.17 -3.42 11.02
CA ALA A 84 -2.85 -4.31 11.98
C ALA A 84 -3.68 -5.40 11.30
N MET A 85 -4.43 -5.07 10.24
CA MET A 85 -5.22 -6.06 9.49
C MET A 85 -4.35 -7.11 8.80
N VAL A 86 -3.19 -6.72 8.27
CA VAL A 86 -2.23 -7.69 7.70
C VAL A 86 -1.67 -8.59 8.79
N LYS A 87 -1.32 -8.06 9.97
CA LYS A 87 -0.87 -8.87 11.12
C LYS A 87 -1.92 -9.87 11.59
N ILE A 88 -3.20 -9.48 11.60
CA ILE A 88 -4.31 -10.40 11.90
C ILE A 88 -4.35 -11.52 10.86
N ALA A 89 -4.28 -11.20 9.57
CA ALA A 89 -4.29 -12.20 8.50
C ALA A 89 -3.08 -13.16 8.57
N GLU A 90 -1.89 -12.67 8.93
CA GLU A 90 -0.71 -13.51 9.20
C GLU A 90 -0.97 -14.53 10.32
N GLY A 91 -1.59 -14.09 11.42
CA GLY A 91 -1.89 -14.95 12.56
C GLY A 91 -2.99 -15.98 12.28
N GLU A 92 -3.97 -15.65 11.44
CA GLU A 92 -5.05 -16.56 11.06
C GLU A 92 -4.60 -17.63 10.07
N GLN A 93 -3.59 -17.35 9.24
CA GLN A 93 -3.06 -18.26 8.22
C GLN A 93 -4.12 -18.79 7.23
N ARG A 94 -5.17 -17.99 6.97
CA ARG A 94 -6.27 -18.35 6.05
C ARG A 94 -6.11 -17.79 4.64
N GLY A 95 -4.96 -17.20 4.33
CA GLY A 95 -4.77 -16.45 3.10
C GLY A 95 -5.11 -14.97 3.25
N SER A 96 -5.14 -14.27 2.11
CA SER A 96 -5.54 -12.88 2.05
C SER A 96 -7.03 -12.73 2.38
N PRO A 97 -7.41 -11.80 3.28
CA PRO A 97 -8.80 -11.61 3.70
C PRO A 97 -9.67 -10.93 2.62
N ALA A 98 -9.10 -10.57 1.46
CA ALA A 98 -9.81 -9.97 0.33
C ALA A 98 -10.72 -8.76 0.69
N LEU A 99 -10.28 -7.95 1.66
CA LEU A 99 -11.04 -6.80 2.14
C LEU A 99 -11.16 -5.72 1.07
N SER A 100 -12.36 -5.18 0.94
CA SER A 100 -12.64 -3.98 0.15
C SER A 100 -12.06 -2.73 0.80
N ALA A 101 -11.86 -1.68 -0.01
CA ALA A 101 -11.43 -0.37 0.49
C ALA A 101 -12.38 0.20 1.56
N GLN A 102 -13.68 -0.11 1.45
CA GLN A 102 -14.68 0.32 2.41
C GLN A 102 -14.49 -0.35 3.77
N GLN A 103 -14.31 -1.69 3.79
CA GLN A 103 -14.01 -2.45 5.01
C GLN A 103 -12.70 -1.99 5.67
N ILE A 104 -11.70 -1.65 4.86
CA ILE A 104 -10.43 -1.10 5.33
C ILE A 104 -10.64 0.28 5.98
N ARG A 105 -11.46 1.15 5.39
CA ARG A 105 -11.73 2.49 5.92
C ARG A 105 -12.66 2.48 7.13
N GLY A 106 -13.49 1.46 7.28
CA GLY A 106 -14.46 1.35 8.38
C GLY A 106 -15.61 2.37 8.28
N VAL A 107 -15.99 2.75 7.06
CA VAL A 107 -17.06 3.71 6.73
C VAL A 107 -18.04 3.14 5.74
#